data_AF-A0A840UYJ1-F1
#
_entry.id   AF-A0A840UYJ1-F1
#
_cell.length_a   1.000
_cell.length_b   1.000
_cell.length_c   1.000
_cell.angle_alpha   90.00
_cell.angle_beta   90.00
_cell.angle_gamma   90.00
#
_symmetry.space_group_name_H-M   'P 1'
#
loop_
_entity.id
_entity.type
_entity.pdbx_description
1 polymer ?
#
loop_
_entity_poly.entity_id
_entity_poly.type
_entity_poly.pdbx_seq_one_letter_code
_entity_poly.pdbx_strand_id
1 'polypeptide(L)'
;MDASDSLLFKIDVEGFEGKVLQGMRKALEMKRCMGLIEFNHQNLKQAGTDPGEVFKGLQAKGDIYLITEQGDSLRSSIRRVNEVFDIPDGKEDILFISRELTQELGDLGNDSKA
;
A
#
# COMPACT_ATOMS: atom_id res chain seq x y z
N MET A 1 21.50 10.50 -9.06
CA MET A 1 20.12 10.15 -8.67
C MET A 1 19.50 11.39 -8.08
N ASP A 2 18.45 11.91 -8.71
CA ASP A 2 17.78 13.10 -8.22
C ASP A 2 16.67 12.64 -7.25
N ALA A 3 16.75 13.08 -6.00
CA ALA A 3 15.77 12.72 -4.96
C ALA A 3 14.35 13.24 -5.26
N SER A 4 14.22 14.10 -6.27
CA SER A 4 12.99 14.72 -6.75
C SER A 4 12.01 13.76 -7.44
N ASP A 5 12.43 12.54 -7.79
CA ASP A 5 11.61 11.57 -8.55
C ASP A 5 11.15 10.36 -7.72
N SER A 6 11.28 10.40 -6.39
CA SER A 6 10.84 9.31 -5.51
C SER A 6 10.00 9.80 -4.33
N LEU A 7 8.99 9.02 -3.96
CA LEU A 7 8.11 9.28 -2.82
C LEU A 7 8.13 8.10 -1.86
N LEU A 8 8.44 8.38 -0.60
CA LEU A 8 8.22 7.47 0.52
C LEU A 8 7.24 8.13 1.48
N PHE A 9 6.17 7.44 1.86
CA PHE A 9 5.13 8.02 2.72
C PHE A 9 4.59 7.03 3.77
N LYS A 10 4.04 7.56 4.86
CA LYS A 10 3.20 6.83 5.80
C LYS A 10 1.84 7.54 5.91
N ILE A 11 0.74 6.79 5.86
CA ILE A 11 -0.60 7.26 6.20
C ILE A 11 -1.02 6.54 7.48
N ASP A 12 -1.33 7.33 8.50
CA ASP A 12 -1.77 6.89 9.81
C ASP A 12 -2.90 7.84 10.24
N VAL A 13 -4.09 7.57 9.70
CA VAL A 13 -5.28 8.39 9.91
C VAL A 13 -6.47 7.46 10.07
N GLU A 14 -7.19 7.57 11.17
CA GLU A 14 -8.25 6.62 11.51
C GLU A 14 -9.55 6.94 10.72
N GLY A 15 -9.76 6.29 9.58
CA GLY A 15 -10.98 6.37 8.76
C GLY A 15 -11.02 7.45 7.67
N PHE A 16 -9.98 8.28 7.57
CA PHE A 16 -9.88 9.35 6.56
C PHE A 16 -8.90 9.05 5.42
N GLU A 17 -8.40 7.81 5.35
CA GLU A 17 -7.38 7.34 4.41
C GLU A 17 -7.81 7.62 2.97
N GLY A 18 -9.08 7.35 2.63
CA GLY A 18 -9.62 7.63 1.30
C GLY A 18 -9.51 9.10 0.88
N LYS A 19 -9.75 10.05 1.80
CA LYS A 19 -9.64 11.49 1.52
C LYS A 19 -8.18 11.93 1.43
N VAL A 20 -7.32 11.37 2.27
CA VAL A 20 -5.86 11.61 2.21
C VAL A 20 -5.31 11.14 0.87
N LEU A 21 -5.64 9.92 0.46
CA LEU A 21 -5.23 9.35 -0.83
C LEU A 21 -5.76 10.16 -2.01
N GLN A 22 -7.00 10.66 -1.94
CA GLN A 22 -7.56 11.56 -2.94
C GLN A 22 -6.76 12.87 -3.06
N GLY A 23 -6.36 13.45 -1.92
CA GLY A 23 -5.49 14.64 -1.88
C GLY A 23 -4.08 14.35 -2.41
N MET A 24 -3.57 13.16 -2.16
CA MET A 24 -2.26 12.68 -2.60
C MET A 24 -2.23 12.21 -4.06
N ARG A 25 -3.33 12.30 -4.81
CA ARG A 25 -3.43 11.73 -6.18
C ARG A 25 -2.25 12.08 -7.10
N LYS A 26 -1.76 13.32 -7.06
CA LYS A 26 -0.62 13.78 -7.88
C LYS A 26 0.71 13.22 -7.37
N ALA A 27 0.87 13.08 -6.06
CA ALA A 27 2.06 12.50 -5.45
C ALA A 27 2.16 11.00 -5.78
N LEU A 28 1.01 10.31 -5.84
CA LEU A 28 0.93 8.90 -6.24
C LEU A 28 1.18 8.66 -7.74
N GLU A 29 1.35 9.70 -8.57
CA GLU A 29 1.77 9.58 -9.98
C GLU A 29 3.29 9.50 -10.13
N MET A 30 4.06 9.65 -9.05
CA MET A 30 5.51 9.46 -9.08
C MET A 30 5.85 8.00 -9.41
N LYS A 31 6.78 7.81 -10.36
CA LYS A 31 7.19 6.48 -10.82
C LYS A 31 7.72 5.61 -9.70
N ARG A 32 8.50 6.19 -8.78
CA ARG A 32 9.10 5.47 -7.66
C ARG A 32 8.40 5.88 -6.38
N CYS A 33 7.31 5.20 -6.07
CA CYS A 33 6.44 5.53 -4.96
C CYS A 33 6.24 4.29 -4.07
N MET A 34 6.48 4.45 -2.78
CA MET A 34 6.27 3.41 -1.78
C MET A 34 5.61 4.02 -0.55
N GLY A 35 4.65 3.33 0.05
CA GLY A 35 4.10 3.82 1.31
C GLY A 35 3.44 2.78 2.18
N LEU A 36 3.44 3.07 3.46
CA LEU A 36 2.75 2.29 4.48
C LEU A 36 1.44 2.99 4.84
N ILE A 37 0.34 2.25 4.87
CA ILE A 37 -0.98 2.78 5.16
C ILE A 37 -1.59 1.90 6.24
N GLU A 38 -1.88 2.48 7.40
CA GLU A 38 -2.72 1.82 8.40
C GLU A 38 -4.14 1.84 7.88
N PHE A 39 -4.69 0.65 7.59
CA PHE A 39 -5.96 0.49 6.91
C PHE A 39 -6.98 -0.13 7.85
N ASN A 40 -7.94 0.66 8.32
CA ASN A 40 -9.00 0.18 9.20
C ASN A 40 -10.36 0.15 8.47
N HIS A 41 -10.82 -1.07 8.16
CA HIS A 41 -12.07 -1.31 7.42
C HIS A 41 -13.27 -0.68 8.10
N GLN A 42 -13.33 -0.78 9.43
CA GLN A 42 -14.47 -0.29 10.19
C GLN A 42 -14.48 1.24 10.22
N ASN A 43 -13.32 1.86 10.41
CA ASN A 43 -13.22 3.32 10.46
C ASN A 43 -13.51 3.94 9.08
N LEU A 44 -13.03 3.32 8.00
CA LEU A 44 -13.36 3.73 6.63
C LEU A 44 -14.87 3.69 6.38
N LYS A 45 -15.52 2.55 6.69
CA LYS A 45 -16.97 2.38 6.55
C LYS A 45 -17.73 3.43 7.38
N GLN A 46 -17.32 3.66 8.63
CA GLN A 46 -17.92 4.67 9.52
C GLN A 46 -17.77 6.10 8.98
N ALA A 47 -16.65 6.41 8.34
CA ALA A 47 -16.41 7.69 7.69
C ALA A 47 -17.12 7.84 6.33
N GLY A 48 -17.93 6.85 5.92
CA GLY A 48 -18.66 6.85 4.66
C GLY A 48 -17.80 6.53 3.43
N THR A 49 -16.63 5.93 3.64
CA THR A 49 -15.71 5.51 2.58
C THR A 49 -15.80 4.00 2.39
N ASP A 50 -16.00 3.54 1.15
CA ASP A 50 -15.94 2.11 0.83
C ASP A 50 -14.48 1.64 0.78
N PRO A 51 -14.05 0.70 1.64
CA PRO A 51 -12.69 0.14 1.59
C PRO A 51 -12.33 -0.45 0.21
N GLY A 52 -13.30 -1.04 -0.48
CA GLY A 52 -13.16 -1.58 -1.84
C GLY A 52 -12.75 -0.52 -2.84
N GLU A 53 -13.32 0.67 -2.75
CA GLU A 53 -13.00 1.77 -3.66
C GLU A 53 -11.61 2.36 -3.38
N VAL A 54 -11.20 2.44 -2.11
CA VAL A 54 -9.84 2.85 -1.74
C VAL A 54 -8.81 1.86 -2.29
N PHE A 55 -9.06 0.57 -2.07
CA PHE A 55 -8.19 -0.50 -2.55
C PHE A 55 -8.05 -0.49 -4.08
N LYS A 56 -9.17 -0.44 -4.82
CA LYS A 56 -9.14 -0.34 -6.29
C LYS A 56 -8.37 0.88 -6.78
N GLY A 57 -8.52 2.02 -6.10
CA GLY A 57 -7.81 3.24 -6.42
C GLY A 57 -6.28 3.09 -6.30
N LEU A 58 -5.81 2.45 -5.23
CA LEU A 58 -4.41 2.13 -5.03
C LEU A 58 -3.91 1.08 -6.05
N GLN A 59 -4.68 0.01 -6.26
CA GLN A 59 -4.31 -1.09 -7.14
C GLN A 59 -4.20 -0.66 -8.62
N ALA A 60 -4.98 0.34 -9.03
CA ALA A 60 -4.86 0.94 -10.36
C ALA A 60 -3.45 1.52 -10.61
N LYS A 61 -2.75 1.96 -9.55
CA LYS A 61 -1.44 2.63 -9.61
C LYS A 61 -0.26 1.72 -9.27
N GLY A 62 -0.47 0.63 -8.55
CA GLY A 62 0.62 -0.22 -8.09
C GLY A 62 0.16 -1.50 -7.43
N ASP A 63 1.11 -2.19 -6.83
CA ASP A 63 0.87 -3.40 -6.06
C ASP A 63 0.62 -3.06 -4.59
N ILE A 64 -0.25 -3.85 -3.97
CA ILE A 64 -0.57 -3.75 -2.56
C ILE A 64 -0.14 -5.05 -1.89
N TYR A 65 0.50 -4.91 -0.75
CA TYR A 65 0.92 -6.03 0.09
C TYR A 65 0.36 -5.84 1.49
N LEU A 66 -0.14 -6.92 2.06
CA LEU A 66 -0.56 -6.97 3.45
C LEU A 66 0.65 -7.28 4.32
N ILE A 67 0.83 -6.50 5.38
CA ILE A 67 1.80 -6.78 6.43
C ILE A 67 1.01 -7.38 7.60
N THR A 68 1.26 -8.65 7.89
CA THR A 68 0.63 -9.34 9.01
C THR A 68 1.68 -9.72 10.05
N GLU A 69 1.39 -9.47 11.32
CA GLU A 69 2.16 -10.02 12.42
C GLU A 69 1.87 -11.52 12.58
N GLN A 70 2.90 -12.33 12.78
CA GLN A 70 2.73 -13.75 13.08
C GLN A 70 2.81 -13.99 14.60
N GLY A 71 1.67 -13.91 15.28
CA GLY A 71 1.54 -14.22 16.72
C GLY A 71 2.48 -13.39 17.61
N ASP A 72 2.97 -13.98 18.71
CA ASP A 72 3.89 -13.33 19.66
C ASP A 72 5.33 -13.12 19.13
N SER A 73 5.55 -13.23 17.81
CA SER A 73 6.89 -13.13 17.22
C SER A 73 7.15 -11.75 16.62
N LEU A 74 8.37 -11.23 16.76
CA LEU A 74 8.88 -10.02 16.07
C LEU A 74 9.01 -10.20 14.54
N ARG A 75 8.34 -11.19 13.94
CA ARG A 75 8.41 -11.49 12.51
C ARG A 75 7.09 -11.12 11.84
N SER A 76 7.18 -10.19 10.91
CA SER A 76 6.09 -9.85 10.00
C SER A 76 6.20 -10.68 8.73
N SER A 77 5.07 -11.13 8.20
CA SER A 77 4.99 -11.64 6.84
C SER A 77 4.39 -10.58 5.91
N ILE A 78 4.95 -10.47 4.72
CA ILE A 78 4.44 -9.61 3.66
C ILE A 78 3.88 -10.51 2.56
N ARG A 79 2.61 -10.32 2.20
CA ARG A 79 1.98 -11.05 1.09
C ARG A 79 1.32 -10.09 0.13
N ARG A 80 1.42 -10.36 -1.17
CA ARG A 80 0.69 -9.58 -2.19
C ARG A 80 -0.81 -9.82 -2.04
N VAL A 81 -1.58 -8.76 -2.21
CA VAL A 81 -3.05 -8.74 -2.17
C VAL A 81 -3.56 -8.57 -3.59
N ASN A 82 -4.40 -9.48 -4.06
CA ASN A 82 -4.95 -9.41 -5.42
C ASN A 82 -6.38 -8.88 -5.44
N GLU A 83 -7.14 -9.13 -4.38
CA GLU A 83 -8.52 -8.70 -4.25
C GLU A 83 -8.75 -8.02 -2.90
N VAL A 84 -9.70 -7.09 -2.79
CA VAL A 84 -9.92 -6.40 -1.50
C VAL A 84 -10.40 -7.36 -0.40
N PHE A 85 -11.08 -8.44 -0.77
CA PHE A 85 -11.54 -9.49 0.15
C PHE A 85 -10.38 -10.30 0.74
N ASP A 86 -9.18 -10.19 0.18
CA ASP A 86 -7.97 -10.76 0.77
C ASP A 86 -7.53 -9.96 2.01
N ILE A 87 -8.07 -8.75 2.25
CA ILE A 87 -7.76 -7.98 3.45
C ILE A 87 -8.78 -8.32 4.54
N PRO A 88 -8.33 -8.82 5.71
CA PRO A 88 -9.22 -9.11 6.83
C PRO A 88 -10.08 -7.90 7.22
N ASP A 89 -11.34 -8.16 7.60
CA ASP A 89 -12.18 -7.13 8.25
C ASP A 89 -11.55 -6.79 9.62
N GLY A 90 -10.71 -5.76 9.62
CA GLY A 90 -9.89 -5.39 10.77
C GLY A 90 -9.02 -4.16 10.50
N LYS A 91 -8.10 -3.91 11.45
CA LYS A 91 -6.99 -2.95 11.30
C LYS A 91 -5.79 -3.71 10.78
N GLU A 92 -5.32 -3.32 9.61
CA GLU A 92 -4.24 -3.99 8.91
C GLU A 92 -3.29 -2.96 8.32
N ASP A 93 -2.00 -3.25 8.31
CA ASP A 93 -1.03 -2.40 7.63
C ASP A 93 -0.85 -2.89 6.20
N ILE A 94 -1.03 -1.97 5.24
CA ILE A 94 -0.75 -2.25 3.83
C ILE A 94 0.49 -1.49 3.38
N LEU A 95 1.32 -2.20 2.61
CA LEU A 95 2.43 -1.63 1.85
C LEU A 95 1.97 -1.45 0.40
N PHE A 96 1.96 -0.20 -0.04
CA PHE A 96 1.79 0.18 -1.44
C PHE A 96 3.15 0.33 -2.11
N ILE A 97 3.30 -0.21 -3.32
CA ILE A 97 4.47 -0.03 -4.17
C ILE A 97 3.98 0.31 -5.58
N SER A 98 4.46 1.40 -6.18
CA SER A 98 4.13 1.76 -7.56
C SER A 98 4.55 0.67 -8.55
N ARG A 99 3.80 0.55 -9.65
CA ARG A 99 4.03 -0.50 -10.65
C ARG A 99 5.45 -0.50 -11.21
N GLU A 100 5.98 0.69 -11.52
CA GLU A 100 7.33 0.86 -12.04
C GLU A 100 8.38 0.42 -11.01
N LEU A 101 8.19 0.75 -9.73
CA LEU A 101 9.11 0.34 -8.67
C LEU A 101 9.05 -1.18 -8.42
N THR A 102 7.88 -1.82 -8.53
CA THR A 102 7.79 -3.29 -8.49
C THR A 102 8.61 -3.92 -9.61
N GLN A 103 8.53 -3.40 -10.84
CA GLN A 103 9.29 -3.93 -11.98
C GLN A 103 10.79 -3.80 -11.74
N GLU A 104 11.26 -2.62 -11.33
CA GLU A 104 12.67 -2.38 -10.98
C GLU A 104 13.17 -3.38 -9.91
N LEU A 105 12.39 -3.62 -8.85
CA LEU A 105 12.76 -4.55 -7.79
C LEU A 105 12.76 -6.02 -8.26
N GLY A 106 11.85 -6.39 -9.17
CA GLY A 106 11.78 -7.72 -9.77
C GLY A 106 13.01 -8.03 -10.63
N ASP A 107 13.46 -7.06 -11.43
CA ASP A 107 14.63 -7.18 -12.29
C ASP A 107 15.91 -7.35 -11.45
N LEU A 108 16.07 -6.56 -10.37
CA LEU A 108 17.19 -6.68 -9.43
C LEU A 108 17.27 -8.05 -8.73
N GLY A 109 16.11 -8.67 -8.47
CA GLY A 109 16.01 -10.00 -7.85
C GLY A 109 16.38 -11.15 -8.80
N ASN A 110 16.31 -10.92 -10.12
CA ASN A 110 16.72 -11.91 -11.13
C ASN A 110 18.21 -11.78 -11.47
N ASP A 111 18.75 -10.55 -11.49
CA ASP A 111 20.17 -10.30 -11.74
C ASP A 111 21.09 -10.84 -10.62
N SER A 112 20.57 -10.99 -9.40
CA SER A 112 21.30 -11.57 -8.27
C SER A 112 21.34 -13.12 -8.27
N LYS A 113 20.74 -13.76 -9.29
CA LYS A 113 20.82 -15.21 -9.53
C LYS A 113 21.73 -15.59 -10.71
N ALA A 114 22.44 -14.63 -11.31
CA ALA A 114 23.38 -14.84 -12.42
C ALA A 114 24.84 -14.91 -11.96
#